data_AF-A0A8B6BXJ5-F1
#
_entry.id   AF-A0A8B6BXJ5-F1
#
_cell.length_a   1.000
_cell.length_b   1.000
_cell.length_c   1.000
_cell.angle_alpha   90.00
_cell.angle_beta   90.00
_cell.angle_gamma   90.00
#
_symmetry.space_group_name_H-M   'P 1'
#
loop_
_entity.id
_entity.type
_entity.pdbx_description
1 polymer ?
#
loop_
_entity_poly.entity_id
_entity_poly.type
_entity_poly.pdbx_seq_one_letter_code
_entity_poly.pdbx_strand_id
1 'polypeptide(L)'
;MTYLSPQIQNELIQCCELEIRERIVQKCKASGFYSIMADETTDVSVTEQLSLCIRYVDNDTYEVRADILGFVEPKEVDAEHIANAIVNNLDKWGLPLQKLRGQGYDGASVMSGHVSGVQQRIRVQYNVQMHLSCTASGTT
;
A
#
# COMPACT_ATOMS: atom_id res chain seq x y z
N MET A 1 34.15 16.19 6.53
CA MET A 1 33.03 15.23 6.58
C MET A 1 31.78 15.97 6.15
N THR A 2 31.45 15.93 4.86
CA THR A 2 30.32 16.67 4.30
C THR A 2 29.09 15.78 4.41
N TYR A 3 28.28 15.96 5.46
CA TYR A 3 27.00 15.26 5.68
C TYR A 3 25.94 15.54 4.59
N LEU A 4 26.32 16.26 3.53
CA LEU A 4 25.47 16.66 2.42
C LEU A 4 25.74 15.85 1.15
N SER A 5 26.55 14.78 1.19
CA SER A 5 26.70 13.92 0.01
C SER A 5 25.37 13.22 -0.30
N PRO A 6 25.02 13.00 -1.59
CA PRO A 6 23.79 12.31 -1.96
C PRO A 6 23.66 10.91 -1.32
N GLN A 7 24.78 10.21 -1.16
CA GLN A 7 24.82 8.89 -0.51
C GLN A 7 24.37 8.96 0.95
N ILE A 8 24.95 9.86 1.74
CA ILE A 8 24.60 10.02 3.16
C ILE A 8 23.15 10.48 3.30
N GLN A 9 22.67 11.37 2.43
CA GLN A 9 21.27 11.79 2.44
C GLN A 9 20.32 10.63 2.17
N ASN A 10 20.60 9.79 1.17
CA ASN A 10 19.77 8.64 0.84
C ASN A 10 19.78 7.57 1.95
N GLU A 11 20.93 7.31 2.57
CA GLU A 11 21.02 6.41 3.73
C GLU A 11 20.17 6.90 4.90
N LEU A 12 20.22 8.21 5.21
CA LEU A 12 19.38 8.81 6.25
C LEU A 12 17.89 8.69 5.93
N ILE A 13 17.50 8.95 4.67
CA ILE A 13 16.12 8.80 4.22
C ILE A 13 15.65 7.35 4.39
N GLN A 14 16.46 6.37 3.99
CA GLN A 14 16.15 4.94 4.15
C GLN A 14 16.01 4.54 5.63
N CYS A 15 16.89 5.02 6.51
CA CYS A 15 16.77 4.78 7.94
C CYS A 15 15.44 5.33 8.49
N CYS A 16 15.09 6.57 8.14
CA CYS A 16 13.82 7.18 8.54
C CYS A 16 12.62 6.38 8.01
N GLU A 17 12.66 5.97 6.74
CA GLU A 17 11.62 5.14 6.11
C GLU A 17 11.40 3.83 6.88
N LEU A 18 12.48 3.12 7.21
CA LEU A 18 12.41 1.86 7.96
C LEU A 18 11.80 2.06 9.34
N GLU A 19 12.27 3.05 10.10
CA GLU A 19 11.78 3.36 11.44
C GLU A 19 10.29 3.75 11.45
N ILE A 20 9.87 4.58 10.50
CA ILE A 20 8.48 5.01 10.36
C ILE A 20 7.60 3.82 9.99
N ARG A 21 8.01 3.02 8.99
CA ARG A 21 7.26 1.84 8.55
C ARG A 21 7.12 0.83 9.67
N GLU A 22 8.19 0.54 10.40
CA GLU A 22 8.14 -0.41 11.52
C GLU A 22 7.12 0.04 12.56
N ARG A 23 7.11 1.32 12.94
CA ARG A 23 6.12 1.87 13.87
C ARG A 23 4.69 1.71 13.36
N ILE A 24 4.43 2.02 12.09
CA ILE A 24 3.10 1.85 11.47
C ILE A 24 2.68 0.37 11.49
N VAL A 25 3.59 -0.54 11.12
CA VAL A 25 3.34 -1.98 11.12
C VAL A 25 3.00 -2.49 12.52
N GLN A 26 3.74 -2.06 13.55
CA GLN A 26 3.46 -2.47 14.93
C GLN A 26 2.08 -1.99 15.40
N LYS A 27 1.73 -0.73 15.11
CA LYS A 27 0.39 -0.20 15.43
C LYS A 27 -0.72 -0.94 14.70
N CYS A 28 -0.52 -1.23 13.42
CA CYS A 28 -1.46 -2.02 12.63
C CYS A 28 -1.65 -3.44 13.19
N LYS A 29 -0.56 -4.12 13.58
CA LYS A 29 -0.63 -5.45 14.21
C LYS A 29 -1.43 -5.41 15.51
N ALA A 30 -1.28 -4.35 16.30
CA ALA A 30 -2.05 -4.16 17.52
C ALA A 30 -3.55 -3.90 17.25
N SER A 31 -3.90 -3.17 16.18
CA SER A 31 -5.30 -2.92 15.74
C SER A 31 -6.07 -4.22 15.42
N GLY A 32 -5.35 -5.28 15.01
CA GLY A 32 -5.92 -6.59 14.76
C GLY A 32 -6.57 -6.76 13.37
N PHE A 33 -7.17 -5.73 12.79
CA PHE A 33 -7.62 -5.70 11.38
C PHE A 33 -7.17 -4.41 10.69
N TYR A 34 -7.01 -4.48 9.37
CA TYR A 34 -6.62 -3.34 8.56
C TYR A 34 -7.22 -3.39 7.15
N SER A 35 -7.15 -2.25 6.47
CA SER A 35 -7.45 -2.10 5.05
C SER A 35 -6.25 -1.51 4.33
N ILE A 36 -6.12 -1.78 3.04
CA ILE A 36 -5.09 -1.16 2.18
C ILE A 36 -5.74 -0.21 1.19
N MET A 37 -4.98 0.78 0.75
CA MET A 37 -5.29 1.59 -0.42
C MET A 37 -4.06 1.59 -1.31
N ALA A 38 -4.24 1.39 -2.61
CA ALA A 38 -3.18 1.51 -3.60
C ALA A 38 -3.58 2.51 -4.67
N ASP A 39 -2.64 3.38 -5.04
CA ASP A 39 -2.80 4.36 -6.11
C ASP A 39 -1.59 4.29 -7.04
N GLU A 40 -1.86 4.35 -8.34
CA GLU A 40 -0.82 4.33 -9.37
C GLU A 40 -0.16 5.72 -9.45
N THR A 41 1.16 5.74 -9.46
CA THR A 41 1.95 6.97 -9.57
C THR A 41 3.12 6.74 -10.51
N THR A 42 3.51 7.78 -11.24
CA THR A 42 4.67 7.73 -12.13
C THR A 42 5.86 8.39 -11.44
N ASP A 43 6.98 7.69 -11.33
CA ASP A 43 8.23 8.26 -10.80
C ASP A 43 8.87 9.24 -11.81
N VAL A 44 9.81 10.08 -11.36
CA VAL A 44 10.58 11.02 -12.19
C VAL A 44 11.33 10.33 -13.33
N SER A 45 11.58 9.02 -13.21
CA SER A 45 12.19 8.16 -14.22
C SER A 45 11.21 7.61 -15.27
N VAL A 46 9.93 8.00 -15.23
CA VAL A 46 8.82 7.47 -16.06
C VAL A 46 8.51 5.99 -15.78
N THR A 47 8.98 5.47 -14.65
CA THR A 47 8.65 4.12 -14.19
C THR A 47 7.34 4.15 -13.40
N GLU A 48 6.42 3.25 -13.70
CA GLU A 48 5.18 3.11 -12.93
C GLU A 48 5.45 2.50 -11.55
N GLN A 49 4.89 3.12 -10.53
CA GLN A 49 4.97 2.70 -9.13
C GLN A 49 3.57 2.70 -8.50
N LEU A 50 3.42 1.92 -7.44
CA LEU A 50 2.21 1.86 -6.64
C LEU A 50 2.50 2.45 -5.27
N SER A 51 1.82 3.54 -4.94
CA SER A 51 1.82 4.05 -3.58
C SER A 51 0.88 3.20 -2.73
N LEU A 52 1.40 2.62 -1.63
CA LEU A 52 0.63 1.81 -0.70
C LEU A 52 0.37 2.57 0.58
N CYS A 53 -0.90 2.69 0.93
CA CYS A 53 -1.38 3.22 2.19
C CYS A 53 -2.08 2.14 3.00
N ILE A 54 -2.00 2.23 4.31
CA ILE A 54 -2.69 1.34 5.24
C ILE A 54 -3.66 2.15 6.10
N ARG A 55 -4.84 1.58 6.34
CA ARG A 55 -5.87 2.14 7.20
C ARG A 55 -6.18 1.17 8.34
N TYR A 56 -6.06 1.64 9.58
CA TYR A 56 -6.23 0.84 10.79
C TYR A 56 -6.76 1.71 11.94
N VAL A 57 -7.17 1.09 13.05
CA VAL A 57 -7.56 1.81 14.27
C VAL A 57 -6.34 1.93 15.17
N ASP A 58 -5.95 3.16 15.52
CA ASP A 58 -4.88 3.37 16.48
C ASP A 58 -5.40 3.05 17.88
N ASN A 59 -4.87 2.02 18.52
CA ASN A 59 -5.32 1.61 19.85
C ASN A 59 -4.97 2.62 20.94
N ASP A 60 -4.00 3.52 20.69
CA ASP A 60 -3.62 4.54 21.66
C ASP A 60 -4.63 5.69 21.67
N THR A 61 -5.10 6.12 20.49
CA THR A 61 -6.00 7.28 20.33
C THR A 61 -7.45 6.89 20.10
N TYR A 62 -7.73 5.62 19.78
CA TYR A 62 -9.03 5.10 19.33
C TYR A 62 -9.56 5.75 18.05
N GLU A 63 -8.67 6.30 17.23
CA GLU A 63 -9.01 6.97 15.98
C GLU A 63 -8.62 6.11 14.77
N VAL A 64 -9.35 6.29 13.67
CA VAL A 64 -8.99 5.67 12.40
C VAL A 64 -7.84 6.46 11.78
N ARG A 65 -6.70 5.80 11.55
CA ARG A 65 -5.54 6.37 10.90
C ARG A 65 -5.36 5.82 9.49
N ALA A 66 -4.81 6.65 8.62
CA ALA A 66 -4.31 6.24 7.31
C ALA A 66 -2.87 6.74 7.19
N ASP A 67 -1.92 5.82 7.01
CA ASP A 67 -0.50 6.15 6.87
C ASP A 67 0.06 5.49 5.60
N ILE A 68 1.04 6.14 4.97
CA ILE A 68 1.76 5.59 3.81
C ILE A 68 2.73 4.50 4.30
N LEU A 69 2.65 3.31 3.71
CA LEU A 69 3.61 2.22 3.95
C LEU A 69 4.87 2.36 3.08
N GLY A 70 4.69 2.83 1.85
CA GLY A 70 5.78 3.02 0.90
C GLY A 70 5.34 2.86 -0.54
N PHE A 71 6.32 2.90 -1.43
CA PHE A 71 6.14 2.69 -2.85
C PHE A 71 6.56 1.29 -3.23
N VAL A 72 5.82 0.69 -4.15
CA VAL A 72 6.07 -0.65 -4.67
C VAL A 72 6.17 -0.56 -6.18
N GLU A 73 7.23 -1.14 -6.73
CA GLU A 73 7.41 -1.28 -8.17
C GLU A 73 6.85 -2.64 -8.61
N PRO A 74 5.69 -2.68 -9.28
CA PRO A 74 5.24 -3.90 -9.93
C PRO A 74 6.15 -4.22 -11.13
N LYS A 75 6.34 -5.50 -11.44
CA LYS A 75 7.15 -5.91 -12.60
C LYS A 75 6.50 -5.52 -13.93
N GLU A 76 5.17 -5.59 -13.95
CA GLU A 76 4.31 -5.33 -15.10
C GLU A 76 3.03 -4.68 -14.59
N VAL A 77 2.33 -3.99 -15.48
CA VAL A 77 1.16 -3.15 -15.17
C VAL A 77 -0.16 -3.92 -15.27
N ASP A 78 -0.09 -5.25 -15.28
CA ASP A 78 -1.28 -6.10 -15.28
C ASP A 78 -1.77 -6.40 -13.86
N ALA A 79 -3.04 -6.79 -13.77
CA ALA A 79 -3.71 -7.01 -12.49
C ALA A 79 -3.07 -8.14 -11.66
N GLU A 80 -2.36 -9.08 -12.29
CA GLU A 80 -1.71 -10.19 -11.60
C GLU A 80 -0.43 -9.75 -10.92
N HIS A 81 0.45 -9.08 -11.67
CA HIS A 81 1.71 -8.57 -11.17
C HIS A 81 1.51 -7.51 -10.11
N ILE A 82 0.50 -6.64 -10.27
CA ILE A 82 0.14 -5.67 -9.25
C ILE A 82 -0.36 -6.36 -7.98
N ALA A 83 -1.33 -7.29 -8.09
CA ALA A 83 -1.85 -8.00 -6.91
C ALA A 83 -0.73 -8.75 -6.17
N ASN A 84 0.16 -9.43 -6.91
CA ASN A 84 1.30 -10.12 -6.35
C ASN A 84 2.30 -9.15 -5.70
N ALA A 85 2.57 -8.00 -6.32
CA ALA A 85 3.45 -6.99 -5.76
C ALA A 85 2.92 -6.44 -4.42
N ILE A 86 1.61 -6.18 -4.33
CA ILE A 86 0.95 -5.76 -3.09
C ILE A 86 1.11 -6.84 -2.01
N VAL A 87 0.68 -8.07 -2.31
CA VAL A 87 0.69 -9.19 -1.35
C VAL A 87 2.11 -9.50 -0.86
N ASN A 88 3.09 -9.57 -1.76
CA ASN A 88 4.48 -9.85 -1.41
C ASN A 88 5.08 -8.74 -0.55
N ASN A 89 4.75 -7.47 -0.80
CA ASN A 89 5.26 -6.37 0.04
C ASN A 89 4.59 -6.35 1.42
N LEU A 90 3.29 -6.62 1.51
CA LEU A 90 2.62 -6.76 2.80
C LEU A 90 3.23 -7.89 3.64
N ASP A 91 3.51 -9.04 3.03
CA ASP A 91 4.17 -10.17 3.68
C ASP A 91 5.62 -9.82 4.10
N LYS A 92 6.38 -9.17 3.21
CA LYS A 92 7.75 -8.68 3.49
C LYS A 92 7.78 -7.70 4.66
N TRP A 93 6.77 -6.83 4.80
CA TRP A 93 6.64 -5.91 5.93
C TRP A 93 6.03 -6.58 7.17
N GLY A 94 5.70 -7.87 7.09
CA GLY A 94 5.21 -8.68 8.19
C GLY A 94 3.76 -8.37 8.57
N LEU A 95 2.96 -7.79 7.66
CA LEU A 95 1.53 -7.55 7.88
C LEU A 95 0.74 -8.84 7.62
N PRO A 96 -0.07 -9.31 8.60
CA PRO A 96 -0.77 -10.58 8.46
C PRO A 96 -1.93 -10.46 7.47
N LEU A 97 -1.77 -11.05 6.29
CA LEU A 97 -2.75 -11.00 5.19
C LEU A 97 -4.15 -11.53 5.58
N GLN A 98 -4.24 -12.43 6.56
CA GLN A 98 -5.51 -12.95 7.09
C GLN A 98 -6.32 -11.88 7.85
N LYS A 99 -5.69 -10.76 8.21
CA LYS A 99 -6.31 -9.61 8.88
C LYS A 99 -6.68 -8.48 7.91
N LEU A 100 -6.39 -8.63 6.62
CA LEU A 100 -6.83 -7.71 5.58
C LEU A 100 -8.35 -7.81 5.41
N ARG A 101 -9.07 -6.71 5.64
CA ARG A 101 -10.54 -6.66 5.58
C ARG A 101 -11.11 -5.66 4.58
N GLY A 102 -10.31 -4.69 4.16
CA GLY A 102 -10.69 -3.71 3.16
C GLY A 102 -9.61 -3.45 2.13
N GLN A 103 -10.02 -3.07 0.93
CA GLN A 103 -9.13 -2.68 -0.16
C GLN A 103 -9.70 -1.49 -0.92
N GLY A 104 -8.89 -0.46 -1.14
CA GLY A 104 -9.23 0.71 -1.93
C GLY A 104 -8.30 0.87 -3.12
N TYR A 105 -8.85 1.06 -4.30
CA TYR A 105 -8.08 1.24 -5.53
C TYR A 105 -8.70 2.34 -6.38
N ASP A 106 -7.91 2.92 -7.28
CA ASP A 106 -8.42 3.83 -8.30
C ASP A 106 -9.40 3.12 -9.26
N GLY A 107 -10.16 3.92 -10.01
CA GLY A 107 -11.19 3.41 -10.91
C GLY A 107 -10.67 2.69 -12.16
N ALA A 108 -9.35 2.53 -12.31
CA ALA A 108 -8.77 1.85 -13.45
C ALA A 108 -9.26 0.40 -13.53
N SER A 109 -9.56 -0.08 -14.75
CA SER A 109 -10.11 -1.42 -14.98
C SER A 109 -9.18 -2.53 -14.51
N VAL A 110 -7.87 -2.31 -14.56
CA VAL A 110 -6.83 -3.21 -14.04
C VAL A 110 -6.95 -3.35 -12.53
N MET A 111 -7.24 -2.26 -11.83
CA MET A 111 -7.23 -2.19 -10.37
C MET A 111 -8.58 -2.57 -9.76
N SER A 112 -9.66 -2.00 -10.29
CA SER A 112 -11.05 -2.15 -9.80
C SER A 112 -11.91 -3.07 -10.67
N GLY A 113 -11.31 -3.82 -11.60
CA GLY A 113 -12.03 -4.75 -12.47
C GLY A 113 -12.70 -5.90 -11.69
N HIS A 114 -14.03 -6.00 -11.79
CA HIS A 114 -14.80 -7.00 -11.05
C HIS A 114 -14.54 -8.45 -11.50
N VAL A 115 -14.06 -8.66 -12.74
CA VAL A 115 -13.84 -9.99 -13.33
C VAL A 115 -12.41 -10.51 -13.12
N SER A 116 -11.41 -9.65 -13.32
CA SER A 116 -10.00 -10.05 -13.31
C SER A 116 -9.05 -9.00 -12.72
N GLY A 117 -9.58 -7.92 -12.16
CA GLY A 117 -8.80 -6.83 -11.59
C GLY A 117 -8.15 -7.20 -10.25
N VAL A 118 -7.23 -6.35 -9.81
CA VAL A 118 -6.48 -6.50 -8.54
C VAL A 118 -7.44 -6.72 -7.36
N GLN A 119 -8.53 -5.95 -7.33
CA GLN A 119 -9.62 -6.11 -6.39
C GLN A 119 -10.11 -7.55 -6.29
N GLN A 120 -10.49 -8.15 -7.42
CA GLN A 120 -11.09 -9.48 -7.41
C GLN A 120 -10.09 -10.56 -7.00
N ARG A 121 -8.83 -10.43 -7.44
CA ARG A 121 -7.74 -11.38 -7.12
C ARG A 121 -7.47 -11.44 -5.62
N ILE A 122 -7.26 -10.29 -4.98
CA ILE A 122 -6.98 -10.22 -3.53
C ILE A 122 -8.23 -10.63 -2.72
N ARG A 123 -9.42 -10.25 -3.18
CA ARG A 123 -10.69 -10.65 -2.55
C ARG A 123 -10.88 -12.15 -2.49
N VAL A 124 -10.66 -12.86 -3.59
CA VAL A 124 -10.83 -14.32 -3.66
C VAL A 124 -9.80 -15.03 -2.79
N GLN A 125 -8.56 -14.54 -2.75
CA GLN A 125 -7.47 -15.21 -2.02
C GLN A 125 -7.55 -15.02 -0.50
N TYR A 126 -7.94 -13.84 -0.02
CA TYR A 126 -7.90 -13.50 1.42
C TYR A 126 -9.27 -13.23 2.03
N ASN A 127 -10.36 -13.50 1.29
CA ASN A 127 -11.74 -13.26 1.72
C ASN A 127 -11.97 -11.82 2.23
N VAL A 128 -11.46 -10.86 1.46
CA VAL A 128 -11.60 -9.43 1.73
C VAL A 128 -13.02 -9.00 1.40
N GLN A 129 -13.75 -8.45 2.36
CA GLN A 129 -15.19 -8.19 2.19
C GLN A 129 -15.48 -6.78 1.67
N MET A 130 -14.67 -5.79 2.05
CA MET A 130 -14.94 -4.40 1.72
C MET A 130 -14.03 -3.92 0.59
N HIS A 131 -14.64 -3.38 -0.47
CA HIS A 131 -13.93 -2.62 -1.50
C HIS A 131 -14.48 -1.20 -1.54
N LEU A 132 -13.59 -0.22 -1.55
CA LEU A 132 -13.92 1.18 -1.76
C LEU A 132 -13.26 1.64 -3.07
N SER A 133 -14.04 2.03 -4.06
CA SER A 133 -13.52 2.68 -5.24
C SER A 133 -13.05 4.10 -4.87
N CYS A 134 -11.79 4.42 -5.11
CA CYS A 134 -11.29 5.78 -5.03
C CYS A 134 -11.82 6.57 -6.23
N THR A 135 -12.88 7.36 -6.04
CA THR A 135 -13.36 8.30 -7.05
C THR A 135 -12.51 9.57 -7.01
N ALA A 136 -11.28 9.51 -7.51
CA ALA A 136 -10.53 10.69 -7.92
C ALA A 136 -10.84 11.02 -9.39
N SER A 137 -12.12 10.98 -9.76
CA SER A 137 -12.56 11.47 -11.06
C SER A 137 -12.66 12.98 -10.97
N GLY A 138 -11.69 13.68 -11.54
CA GLY A 138 -11.88 15.07 -11.95
C GLY A 138 -13.07 15.14 -12.89
N THR A 139 -14.23 15.55 -12.38
CA THR A 139 -15.33 16.03 -13.20
C THR A 139 -15.41 17.54 -13.03
N THR A 140 -14.73 18.24 -13.92
CA THR A 140 -15.31 19.25 -14.82
C THR A 140 -14.36 19.52 -15.95
#